data_AF-A0A955WQJ6-F1
#
_entry.id   AF-A0A955WQJ6-F1
#
_cell.length_a   1.000
_cell.length_b   1.000
_cell.length_c   1.000
_cell.angle_alpha   90.00
_cell.angle_beta   90.00
_cell.angle_gamma   90.00
#
_symmetry.space_group_name_H-M   'P 1'
#
loop_
_entity.id
_entity.type
_entity.pdbx_description
1 polymer ?
#
loop_
_entity_poly.entity_id
_entity_poly.type
_entity_poly.pdbx_seq_one_letter_code
_entity_poly.pdbx_strand_id
1 'polypeptide(L)'
;TGVDCGGPRCAACAAGAACLADRDCLDGACRGALCQAPACDDGVQNGREAGVDCGGPLCAGCPLGGPCRADADCALGLCLSGTCQGHPCRNGVQDGLETAVDCGGACAGCLGGQACQFNADCRAGDCRANVCFVDPPVIEAVDPPQVAHVGGARVTLTGLNFQIGVALRVNGVPTAVTRVSDRTLTFTAPASPAGPGPLALELFNPDGGQGTAAPGALQYSVEGLRVSLDGGQGAFCDTWTCTASGQDAFNPPIPVQYQWTLNGQPAAGGATLADAVQVGDEVACAAVFGEAPATWTLAAPPQTVQDGVGLVADVRVSPQRPSLGEAIRCEGAAQPTHCGQPSALQYTWWVDDAVDAAQVDAVFPTAGLPAGTRVRCELVAVSPVGRNGPPSAAPTVTVTKGRVDVVSEHGGDRFGYAVSVPGDLDGDGFADLVVGAPEERSVPGRAEAGRIYVFSGGAAMADQVAQVDARFWIDGEQGGVPQPGGLHNPPTALTIDRGGAWRPYGSALGFALAVGQRSFIDGDAVPDLVVGAPYADLVRRPFAGKVYALSGAAAPGIVDLQTAAAEGDPAASTVLGAAAAGGYLPEFQATLNEGPLSGGMLGRRVAAIGDFNGDG
;
A
#
# COMPACT_ATOMS: atom_id res chain seq x y z
N THR A 1 13.08 61.72 95.49
CA THR A 1 13.90 61.44 94.27
C THR A 1 13.33 62.17 93.06
N GLY A 2 12.04 62.51 93.05
CA GLY A 2 11.48 63.61 92.26
C GLY A 2 11.34 64.90 93.08
N VAL A 3 10.86 65.98 92.45
CA VAL A 3 10.48 67.21 93.16
C VAL A 3 9.24 66.91 94.00
N ASP A 4 9.37 67.00 95.32
CA ASP A 4 8.34 66.74 96.33
C ASP A 4 7.74 65.32 96.38
N CYS A 5 8.40 64.32 95.77
CA CYS A 5 7.98 62.91 95.81
C CYS A 5 9.18 61.92 95.75
N GLY A 6 8.96 60.67 96.15
CA GLY A 6 9.93 59.56 96.08
C GLY A 6 10.99 59.56 97.19
N GLY A 7 11.59 58.39 97.47
CA GLY A 7 12.48 58.14 98.60
C GLY A 7 11.74 57.58 99.85
N PRO A 8 12.46 57.21 100.92
CA PRO A 8 11.90 56.43 102.03
C PRO A 8 10.90 57.17 102.94
N ARG A 9 10.69 58.47 102.77
CA ARG A 9 9.85 59.32 103.64
C ARG A 9 8.77 60.13 102.92
N CYS A 10 8.82 60.19 101.60
CA CYS A 10 7.84 60.92 100.80
C CYS A 10 6.90 59.92 100.12
N ALA A 11 5.69 60.38 99.74
CA ALA A 11 4.81 59.58 98.90
C ALA A 11 5.50 59.26 97.56
N ALA A 12 5.15 58.12 96.97
CA ALA A 12 5.66 57.73 95.68
C ALA A 12 5.22 58.72 94.57
N CYS A 13 6.05 58.86 93.55
CA CYS A 13 5.88 59.78 92.44
C CYS A 13 4.93 59.24 91.37
N ALA A 14 4.17 60.13 90.72
CA ALA A 14 3.38 59.79 89.53
C ALA A 14 4.27 59.56 88.29
N ALA A 15 3.70 58.93 87.25
CA ALA A 15 4.38 58.69 85.98
C ALA A 15 4.98 59.99 85.39
N GLY A 16 6.20 59.88 84.85
CA GLY A 16 6.99 60.98 84.28
C GLY A 16 7.87 61.76 85.26
N ALA A 17 7.75 61.53 86.58
CA ALA A 17 8.61 62.16 87.58
C ALA A 17 9.92 61.38 87.81
N ALA A 18 10.96 62.07 88.30
CA ALA A 18 12.27 61.46 88.51
C ALA A 18 12.28 60.42 89.66
N CYS A 19 13.03 59.34 89.49
CA CYS A 19 13.12 58.23 90.45
C CYS A 19 14.53 57.61 90.49
N LEU A 20 14.86 56.92 91.58
CA LEU A 20 16.11 56.12 91.69
C LEU A 20 15.85 54.64 91.99
N ALA A 21 14.66 54.28 92.45
CA ALA A 21 14.23 52.91 92.68
C ALA A 21 12.73 52.77 92.40
N ASP A 22 12.28 51.56 92.07
CA ASP A 22 10.88 51.23 91.79
C ASP A 22 9.90 51.70 92.86
N ARG A 23 10.26 51.57 94.14
CA ARG A 23 9.47 52.06 95.29
C ARG A 23 9.25 53.59 95.31
N ASP A 24 10.02 54.34 94.52
CA ASP A 24 9.84 55.78 94.40
C ASP A 24 8.66 56.14 93.49
N CYS A 25 8.07 55.17 92.78
CA CYS A 25 7.00 55.36 91.81
C CYS A 25 5.68 54.73 92.29
N LEU A 26 4.56 55.42 92.06
CA LEU A 26 3.22 54.94 92.48
C LEU A 26 2.89 53.56 91.89
N ASP A 27 3.26 53.36 90.63
CA ASP A 27 3.06 52.11 89.89
C ASP A 27 4.30 51.19 89.92
N GLY A 28 5.27 51.47 90.80
CA GLY A 28 6.35 50.53 91.10
C GLY A 28 7.38 50.30 89.99
N ALA A 29 7.44 51.14 88.95
CA ALA A 29 8.39 50.99 87.85
C ALA A 29 9.23 52.26 87.64
N CYS A 30 10.54 52.17 87.92
CA CYS A 30 11.52 53.23 87.69
C CYS A 30 12.48 52.83 86.57
N ARG A 31 12.33 53.44 85.39
CA ARG A 31 13.18 53.16 84.21
C ARG A 31 13.72 54.44 83.61
N GLY A 32 15.00 54.43 83.22
CA GLY A 32 15.66 55.64 82.68
C GLY A 32 15.61 56.83 83.63
N ALA A 33 15.62 56.57 84.95
CA ALA A 33 15.45 57.55 86.03
C ALA A 33 14.10 58.29 86.03
N LEU A 34 13.07 57.77 85.36
CA LEU A 34 11.70 58.29 85.36
C LEU A 34 10.70 57.20 85.76
N CYS A 35 9.70 57.59 86.54
CA CYS A 35 8.56 56.73 86.86
C CYS A 35 7.75 56.45 85.60
N GLN A 36 7.50 55.17 85.33
CA GLN A 36 6.73 54.76 84.16
C GLN A 36 5.24 54.74 84.49
N ALA A 37 4.40 54.99 83.48
CA ALA A 37 2.98 54.71 83.58
C ALA A 37 2.75 53.19 83.50
N PRO A 38 1.71 52.65 84.16
CA PRO A 38 1.41 51.22 84.14
C PRO A 38 1.12 50.77 82.71
N ALA A 39 1.74 49.68 82.27
CA ALA A 39 1.53 49.10 80.94
C ALA A 39 1.58 47.56 80.99
N CYS A 40 0.78 46.93 80.12
CA CYS A 40 0.55 45.48 80.10
C CYS A 40 1.70 44.64 79.52
N ASP A 41 2.90 45.18 79.48
CA ASP A 41 4.12 44.56 78.93
C ASP A 41 5.39 45.14 79.59
N ASP A 42 5.23 45.71 80.79
CA ASP A 42 6.26 46.44 81.49
C ASP A 42 6.96 45.60 82.57
N GLY A 43 6.66 44.33 82.76
CA GLY A 43 7.32 43.44 83.70
C GLY A 43 7.00 43.68 85.17
N VAL A 44 6.04 44.56 85.49
CA VAL A 44 5.65 44.92 86.87
C VAL A 44 4.15 44.79 87.04
N GLN A 45 3.69 44.04 88.05
CA GLN A 45 2.27 43.99 88.38
C GLN A 45 1.79 45.31 89.01
N ASN A 46 1.22 46.20 88.19
CA ASN A 46 0.76 47.52 88.62
C ASN A 46 -0.61 47.90 88.02
N GLY A 47 -1.10 49.11 88.30
CA GLY A 47 -2.41 49.56 87.80
C GLY A 47 -3.59 48.64 88.20
N ARG A 48 -4.28 48.08 87.19
CA ARG A 48 -5.45 47.17 87.36
C ARG A 48 -5.15 45.73 86.98
N GLU A 49 -3.89 45.37 86.85
CA GLU A 49 -3.49 44.02 86.47
C GLU A 49 -3.79 42.99 87.55
N ALA A 50 -4.17 41.79 87.13
CA ALA A 50 -4.41 40.67 88.03
C ALA A 50 -3.13 39.85 88.30
N GLY A 51 -2.20 39.83 87.34
CA GLY A 51 -0.83 39.32 87.43
C GLY A 51 0.17 40.26 86.76
N VAL A 52 1.47 39.93 86.79
CA VAL A 52 2.48 40.74 86.08
C VAL A 52 2.12 40.80 84.59
N ASP A 53 1.84 42.00 84.08
CA ASP A 53 1.51 42.28 82.68
C ASP A 53 0.24 41.60 82.16
N CYS A 54 -0.66 41.17 83.04
CA CYS A 54 -1.85 40.42 82.61
C CYS A 54 -3.07 40.59 83.52
N GLY A 55 -4.24 40.36 82.94
CA GLY A 55 -5.53 40.47 83.62
C GLY A 55 -5.96 41.91 83.89
N GLY A 56 -7.21 42.10 84.31
CA GLY A 56 -7.84 43.41 84.38
C GLY A 56 -8.43 43.87 83.05
N PRO A 57 -9.17 45.00 83.05
CA PRO A 57 -10.00 45.42 81.91
C PRO A 57 -9.21 45.98 80.71
N LEU A 58 -7.91 46.25 80.87
CA LEU A 58 -7.08 46.89 79.84
C LEU A 58 -5.99 45.95 79.28
N CYS A 59 -5.68 44.86 79.99
CA CYS A 59 -4.63 43.93 79.60
C CYS A 59 -5.22 42.62 79.09
N ALA A 60 -4.43 41.88 78.30
CA ALA A 60 -4.81 40.53 77.92
C ALA A 60 -4.96 39.66 79.18
N GLY A 61 -5.90 38.72 79.16
CA GLY A 61 -6.10 37.82 80.29
C GLY A 61 -4.82 37.03 80.61
N CYS A 62 -4.61 36.75 81.90
CA CYS A 62 -3.49 35.95 82.38
C CYS A 62 -3.52 34.52 81.81
N PRO A 63 -2.35 33.94 81.51
CA PRO A 63 -2.24 32.58 81.03
C PRO A 63 -2.69 31.55 82.10
N LEU A 64 -2.84 30.29 81.69
CA LEU A 64 -3.12 29.17 82.59
C LEU A 64 -2.15 29.14 83.77
N GLY A 65 -2.69 28.99 84.99
CA GLY A 65 -1.92 29.03 86.24
C GLY A 65 -1.56 30.44 86.72
N GLY A 66 -1.86 31.49 85.95
CA GLY A 66 -1.66 32.88 86.34
C GLY A 66 -2.65 33.35 87.41
N PRO A 67 -2.37 34.45 88.13
CA PRO A 67 -3.27 34.98 89.15
C PRO A 67 -4.49 35.67 88.52
N CYS A 68 -5.63 35.65 89.22
CA CYS A 68 -6.86 36.31 88.78
C CYS A 68 -7.74 36.73 89.95
N ARG A 69 -8.69 37.65 89.70
CA ARG A 69 -9.73 38.04 90.66
C ARG A 69 -11.14 37.82 90.11
N ALA A 70 -11.30 37.84 88.79
CA ALA A 70 -12.53 37.53 88.07
C ALA A 70 -12.21 36.70 86.82
N ASP A 71 -13.23 36.02 86.27
CA ASP A 71 -13.10 35.19 85.06
C ASP A 71 -12.51 35.95 83.87
N ALA A 72 -12.86 37.24 83.74
CA ALA A 72 -12.35 38.12 82.68
C ALA A 72 -10.83 38.40 82.78
N ASP A 73 -10.22 38.17 83.94
CA ASP A 73 -8.77 38.33 84.11
C ASP A 73 -7.99 37.17 83.49
N CYS A 74 -8.66 36.10 83.02
CA CYS A 74 -8.02 34.90 82.49
C CYS A 74 -8.20 34.79 80.99
N ALA A 75 -7.12 34.43 80.27
CA ALA A 75 -7.16 34.25 78.82
C ALA A 75 -8.20 33.21 78.38
N LEU A 76 -8.42 32.18 79.22
CA LEU A 76 -9.41 31.13 78.99
C LEU A 76 -10.73 31.36 79.73
N GLY A 77 -10.89 32.49 80.43
CA GLY A 77 -12.18 32.93 80.96
C GLY A 77 -12.70 32.19 82.21
N LEU A 78 -11.83 31.58 83.02
CA LEU A 78 -12.21 30.95 84.29
C LEU A 78 -11.19 31.27 85.39
N CYS A 79 -11.65 31.93 86.44
CA CYS A 79 -10.87 32.23 87.64
C CYS A 79 -11.38 31.40 88.82
N LEU A 80 -10.64 30.38 89.22
CA LEU A 80 -11.00 29.52 90.35
C LEU A 80 -9.93 29.61 91.44
N SER A 81 -10.36 29.93 92.66
CA SER A 81 -9.48 30.07 93.83
C SER A 81 -8.32 31.05 93.64
N GLY A 82 -8.52 32.11 92.84
CA GLY A 82 -7.52 33.15 92.58
C GLY A 82 -6.48 32.77 91.53
N THR A 83 -6.68 31.68 90.81
CA THR A 83 -5.79 31.20 89.73
C THR A 83 -6.59 30.95 88.45
N CYS A 84 -6.05 31.39 87.32
CA CYS A 84 -6.61 31.15 86.00
C CYS A 84 -6.54 29.67 85.66
N GLN A 85 -7.71 29.08 85.50
CA GLN A 85 -7.87 27.72 85.04
C GLN A 85 -8.43 27.75 83.62
N GLY A 86 -8.31 26.63 82.93
CA GLY A 86 -8.95 26.51 81.63
C GLY A 86 -10.43 26.31 81.85
N HIS A 87 -11.26 27.10 81.16
CA HIS A 87 -12.70 26.87 81.19
C HIS A 87 -13.02 25.51 80.61
N PRO A 88 -13.81 24.65 81.31
CA PRO A 88 -14.43 23.43 80.83
C PRO A 88 -14.07 23.04 79.41
N CYS A 89 -14.97 23.58 78.58
CA CYS A 89 -15.14 23.49 77.15
C CYS A 89 -14.01 23.97 76.23
N ARG A 90 -12.79 24.24 76.71
CA ARG A 90 -11.66 24.76 75.89
C ARG A 90 -10.30 24.68 76.59
N ASN A 91 -10.15 23.79 77.56
CA ASN A 91 -8.91 23.62 78.33
C ASN A 91 -8.01 22.48 77.82
N GLY A 92 -8.44 21.74 76.79
CA GLY A 92 -7.68 20.65 76.18
C GLY A 92 -7.67 19.37 77.01
N VAL A 93 -8.44 19.30 78.09
CA VAL A 93 -8.58 18.12 78.95
C VAL A 93 -10.06 17.77 79.08
N GLN A 94 -10.38 16.50 79.30
CA GLN A 94 -11.76 16.11 79.59
C GLN A 94 -12.00 16.24 81.10
N ASP A 95 -12.63 17.33 81.53
CA ASP A 95 -12.99 17.55 82.92
C ASP A 95 -14.34 18.28 83.09
N GLY A 96 -14.82 18.41 84.33
CA GLY A 96 -16.14 18.99 84.60
C GLY A 96 -17.31 18.14 84.09
N LEU A 97 -18.21 18.74 83.31
CA LEU A 97 -19.43 18.12 82.76
C LEU A 97 -19.28 17.70 81.29
N GLU A 98 -18.06 17.62 80.78
CA GLU A 98 -17.79 17.24 79.40
C GLU A 98 -17.93 15.74 79.14
N THR A 99 -18.45 15.40 77.98
CA THR A 99 -18.51 14.00 77.54
C THR A 99 -17.35 13.59 76.66
N ALA A 100 -16.66 14.55 76.05
CA ALA A 100 -15.34 14.39 75.42
C ALA A 100 -14.53 15.69 75.57
N VAL A 101 -13.21 15.64 75.34
CA VAL A 101 -12.32 16.81 75.51
C VAL A 101 -12.92 18.06 74.88
N ASP A 102 -13.15 19.08 75.69
CA ASP A 102 -13.67 20.41 75.32
C ASP A 102 -15.12 20.45 74.78
N CYS A 103 -15.91 19.38 74.92
CA CYS A 103 -17.27 19.31 74.35
C CYS A 103 -18.26 18.41 75.12
N GLY A 104 -19.56 18.63 74.85
CA GLY A 104 -20.66 17.86 75.43
C GLY A 104 -21.08 18.31 76.84
N GLY A 105 -22.23 17.80 77.30
CA GLY A 105 -22.85 18.18 78.57
C GLY A 105 -23.21 19.67 78.64
N ALA A 106 -22.50 20.43 79.48
CA ALA A 106 -22.69 21.88 79.61
C ALA A 106 -21.98 22.68 78.51
N CYS A 107 -21.16 22.02 77.68
CA CYS A 107 -20.41 22.61 76.58
C CYS A 107 -21.17 22.52 75.25
N ALA A 108 -20.57 23.08 74.19
CA ALA A 108 -21.09 22.87 72.84
C ALA A 108 -21.03 21.37 72.48
N GLY A 109 -22.03 20.89 71.73
CA GLY A 109 -22.08 19.48 71.31
C GLY A 109 -20.85 19.07 70.50
N CYS A 110 -20.37 17.86 70.78
CA CYS A 110 -19.22 17.20 70.16
C CYS A 110 -19.44 16.83 68.69
N LEU A 111 -18.35 16.79 67.93
CA LEU A 111 -18.32 16.31 66.55
C LEU A 111 -18.46 14.78 66.48
N GLY A 112 -18.77 14.27 65.30
CA GLY A 112 -18.87 12.84 65.02
C GLY A 112 -17.62 12.06 65.45
N GLY A 113 -17.83 10.89 66.06
CA GLY A 113 -16.76 10.02 66.57
C GLY A 113 -16.26 10.36 67.98
N GLN A 114 -16.66 11.50 68.56
CA GLN A 114 -16.35 11.84 69.95
C GLN A 114 -17.34 11.19 70.93
N ALA A 115 -16.93 11.07 72.20
CA ALA A 115 -17.74 10.44 73.23
C ALA A 115 -18.93 11.31 73.68
N CYS A 116 -20.05 10.66 73.99
CA CYS A 116 -21.31 11.30 74.40
C CYS A 116 -22.05 10.44 75.42
N GLN A 117 -22.98 11.05 76.15
CA GLN A 117 -23.90 10.35 77.06
C GLN A 117 -25.36 10.54 76.66
N PHE A 118 -25.70 11.69 76.09
CA PHE A 118 -27.02 12.08 75.63
C PHE A 118 -26.93 12.65 74.21
N ASN A 119 -28.06 12.62 73.49
CA ASN A 119 -28.17 13.20 72.16
C ASN A 119 -27.77 14.68 72.10
N ALA A 120 -28.03 15.45 73.15
CA ALA A 120 -27.65 16.87 73.24
C ALA A 120 -26.13 17.10 73.32
N ASP A 121 -25.37 16.09 73.73
CA ASP A 121 -23.90 16.16 73.78
C ASP A 121 -23.29 16.11 72.38
N CYS A 122 -24.07 15.76 71.36
CA CYS A 122 -23.62 15.65 69.97
C CYS A 122 -24.16 16.81 69.15
N ARG A 123 -23.30 17.39 68.31
CA ARG A 123 -23.68 18.47 67.39
C ARG A 123 -24.77 18.04 66.40
N ALA A 124 -24.76 16.76 66.01
CA ALA A 124 -25.76 16.13 65.16
C ALA A 124 -27.02 15.66 65.92
N GLY A 125 -27.03 15.73 67.26
CA GLY A 125 -28.19 15.33 68.05
C GLY A 125 -28.39 13.81 68.19
N ASP A 126 -27.38 12.99 67.88
CA ASP A 126 -27.49 11.53 67.86
C ASP A 126 -26.29 10.87 68.57
N CYS A 127 -26.55 10.35 69.78
CA CYS A 127 -25.57 9.63 70.57
C CYS A 127 -25.88 8.13 70.52
N ARG A 128 -25.02 7.34 69.85
CA ARG A 128 -25.20 5.88 69.71
C ARG A 128 -24.03 5.16 70.34
N ALA A 129 -24.31 4.24 71.26
CA ALA A 129 -23.28 3.46 71.97
C ALA A 129 -22.18 4.35 72.58
N ASN A 130 -22.58 5.49 73.18
CA ASN A 130 -21.72 6.50 73.79
C ASN A 130 -20.76 7.22 72.81
N VAL A 131 -21.06 7.21 71.51
CA VAL A 131 -20.30 7.93 70.47
C VAL A 131 -21.25 8.77 69.62
N CYS A 132 -20.85 10.02 69.34
CA CYS A 132 -21.62 10.90 68.46
C CYS A 132 -21.64 10.34 67.05
N PHE A 133 -22.83 9.98 66.60
CA PHE A 133 -23.06 9.41 65.29
C PHE A 133 -23.41 10.51 64.29
N VAL A 134 -22.79 10.45 63.11
CA VAL A 134 -23.07 11.35 61.99
C VAL A 134 -23.22 10.52 60.73
N ASP A 135 -24.18 10.90 59.89
CA ASP A 135 -24.31 10.28 58.57
C ASP A 135 -23.23 10.86 57.64
N PRO A 136 -22.30 10.04 57.12
CA PRO A 136 -21.24 10.53 56.26
C PRO A 136 -21.82 11.09 54.95
N PRO A 137 -21.20 12.14 54.37
CA PRO A 137 -21.52 12.57 53.02
C PRO A 137 -21.15 11.46 52.03
N VAL A 138 -22.04 11.10 51.11
CA VAL A 138 -21.79 10.06 50.09
C VAL A 138 -21.81 10.72 48.73
N ILE A 139 -20.80 10.42 47.90
CA ILE A 139 -20.77 10.83 46.49
C ILE A 139 -21.26 9.66 45.65
N GLU A 140 -22.41 9.81 45.01
CA GLU A 140 -23.01 8.78 44.15
C GLU A 140 -22.62 8.97 42.68
N ALA A 141 -22.48 10.22 42.22
CA ALA A 141 -22.11 10.54 40.85
C ALA A 141 -21.31 11.84 40.73
N VAL A 142 -20.46 11.90 39.70
CA VAL A 142 -19.64 13.05 39.33
C VAL A 142 -19.87 13.36 37.85
N ASP A 143 -20.23 14.60 37.54
CA ASP A 143 -20.53 15.03 36.18
C ASP A 143 -19.93 16.42 35.85
N PRO A 144 -19.13 16.56 34.79
CA PRO A 144 -18.61 15.47 33.95
C PRO A 144 -17.58 14.61 34.71
N PRO A 145 -17.44 13.32 34.39
CA PRO A 145 -16.44 12.43 35.03
C PRO A 145 -15.00 12.68 34.54
N GLN A 146 -14.83 13.56 33.55
CA GLN A 146 -13.56 13.92 32.94
C GLN A 146 -13.52 15.42 32.71
N VAL A 147 -12.40 16.06 33.03
CA VAL A 147 -12.19 17.51 32.86
C VAL A 147 -10.79 17.81 32.36
N ALA A 148 -10.54 18.98 31.76
CA ALA A 148 -9.22 19.34 31.29
C ALA A 148 -8.23 19.61 32.44
N HIS A 149 -6.98 19.17 32.30
CA HIS A 149 -5.91 19.37 33.32
C HIS A 149 -5.62 20.84 33.66
N VAL A 150 -5.93 21.78 32.76
CA VAL A 150 -5.81 23.23 32.97
C VAL A 150 -6.87 23.78 33.93
N GLY A 151 -7.86 22.97 34.35
CA GLY A 151 -8.92 23.38 35.26
C GLY A 151 -9.99 24.26 34.61
N GLY A 152 -10.85 24.87 35.44
CA GLY A 152 -11.89 25.80 35.00
C GLY A 152 -13.24 25.17 34.65
N ALA A 153 -13.29 23.85 34.45
CA ALA A 153 -14.53 23.13 34.22
C ALA A 153 -15.41 23.12 35.49
N ARG A 154 -16.71 23.39 35.33
CA ARG A 154 -17.68 23.22 36.42
C ARG A 154 -18.03 21.74 36.55
N VAL A 155 -17.83 21.19 37.74
CA VAL A 155 -18.15 19.80 38.08
C VAL A 155 -19.29 19.79 39.10
N THR A 156 -20.23 18.89 38.88
CA THR A 156 -21.39 18.64 39.74
C THR A 156 -21.20 17.30 40.45
N LEU A 157 -21.33 17.31 41.78
CA LEU A 157 -21.38 16.12 42.61
C LEU A 157 -22.83 15.87 43.01
N THR A 158 -23.32 14.66 42.76
CA THR A 158 -24.63 14.20 43.23
C THR A 158 -24.44 13.13 44.28
N GLY A 159 -25.22 13.17 45.36
CA GLY A 159 -25.10 12.21 46.44
C GLY A 159 -26.03 12.46 47.63
N LEU A 160 -25.58 12.09 48.82
CA LEU A 160 -26.38 12.09 50.05
C LEU A 160 -25.68 12.89 51.17
N ASN A 161 -26.50 13.44 52.08
CA ASN A 161 -26.08 14.04 53.35
C ASN A 161 -25.13 15.24 53.20
N PHE A 162 -25.29 16.07 52.16
CA PHE A 162 -24.49 17.30 52.07
C PHE A 162 -25.07 18.38 52.98
N GLN A 163 -24.30 18.81 53.98
CA GLN A 163 -24.75 19.83 54.94
C GLN A 163 -24.40 21.25 54.50
N ILE A 164 -25.12 22.24 55.03
CA ILE A 164 -24.75 23.65 54.86
C ILE A 164 -23.37 23.86 55.50
N GLY A 165 -22.40 24.35 54.72
CA GLY A 165 -21.02 24.51 55.17
C GLY A 165 -20.10 23.32 54.85
N VAL A 166 -20.56 22.33 54.07
CA VAL A 166 -19.70 21.25 53.56
C VAL A 166 -18.49 21.81 52.82
N ALA A 167 -17.32 21.23 53.10
CA ALA A 167 -16.05 21.58 52.45
C ALA A 167 -15.59 20.44 51.53
N LEU A 168 -14.95 20.80 50.42
CA LEU A 168 -14.35 19.88 49.45
C LEU A 168 -12.83 20.04 49.46
N ARG A 169 -12.11 18.93 49.39
CA ARG A 169 -10.69 18.90 49.01
C ARG A 169 -10.52 18.11 47.73
N VAL A 170 -9.73 18.65 46.82
CA VAL A 170 -9.35 18.02 45.54
C VAL A 170 -7.85 17.78 45.60
N ASN A 171 -7.43 16.52 45.58
CA ASN A 171 -6.03 16.12 45.80
C ASN A 171 -5.43 16.75 47.08
N GLY A 172 -6.22 16.81 48.16
CA GLY A 172 -5.84 17.42 49.43
C GLY A 172 -5.92 18.96 49.48
N VAL A 173 -6.15 19.64 48.35
CA VAL A 173 -6.23 21.11 48.28
C VAL A 173 -7.67 21.57 48.57
N PRO A 174 -7.90 22.46 49.55
CA PRO A 174 -9.21 23.05 49.80
C PRO A 174 -9.77 23.73 48.56
N THR A 175 -10.96 23.31 48.13
CA THR A 175 -11.60 23.78 46.91
C THR A 175 -12.97 24.37 47.24
N ALA A 176 -13.21 25.59 46.76
CA ALA A 176 -14.48 26.27 46.97
C ALA A 176 -15.61 25.49 46.30
N VAL A 177 -16.69 25.25 47.04
CA VAL A 177 -17.86 24.50 46.60
C VAL A 177 -19.10 25.34 46.84
N THR A 178 -20.06 25.26 45.92
CA THR A 178 -21.40 25.83 46.07
C THR A 178 -22.38 24.69 46.29
N ARG A 179 -23.08 24.72 47.43
CA ARG A 179 -24.13 23.76 47.72
C ARG A 179 -25.44 24.21 47.08
N VAL A 180 -25.96 23.38 46.16
CA VAL A 180 -27.24 23.61 45.49
C VAL A 180 -28.38 23.04 46.32
N SER A 181 -28.20 21.84 46.88
CA SER A 181 -29.16 21.14 47.74
C SER A 181 -28.43 20.23 48.73
N ASP A 182 -29.16 19.48 49.55
CA ASP A 182 -28.64 18.39 50.37
C ASP A 182 -28.11 17.19 49.58
N ARG A 183 -28.35 17.17 48.27
CA ARG A 183 -27.91 16.12 47.36
C ARG A 183 -26.98 16.60 46.24
N THR A 184 -26.77 17.91 46.09
CA THR A 184 -26.04 18.44 44.94
C THR A 184 -25.06 19.53 45.34
N LEU A 185 -23.80 19.35 44.96
CA LEU A 185 -22.73 20.33 45.07
C LEU A 185 -22.17 20.66 43.69
N THR A 186 -21.71 21.88 43.49
CA THR A 186 -20.96 22.27 42.29
C THR A 186 -19.66 22.94 42.68
N PHE A 187 -18.58 22.63 42.00
CA PHE A 187 -17.29 23.31 42.15
C PHE A 187 -16.64 23.54 40.79
N THR A 188 -15.61 24.38 40.76
CA THR A 188 -14.76 24.53 39.59
C THR A 188 -13.51 23.70 39.77
N ALA A 189 -13.25 22.75 38.86
CA ALA A 189 -12.06 21.93 38.91
C ALA A 189 -10.81 22.83 38.89
N PRO A 190 -9.87 22.71 39.85
CA PRO A 190 -8.65 23.50 39.85
C PRO A 190 -7.78 23.12 38.64
N ALA A 191 -6.75 23.91 38.33
CA ALA A 191 -5.70 23.48 37.43
C ALA A 191 -4.78 22.49 38.14
N SER A 192 -4.30 21.47 37.44
CA SER A 192 -3.33 20.50 37.97
C SER A 192 -2.02 20.57 37.20
N PRO A 193 -0.90 20.92 37.87
CA PRO A 193 0.43 20.87 37.26
C PRO A 193 0.94 19.44 37.07
N ALA A 194 0.28 18.43 37.66
CA ALA A 194 0.67 17.02 37.55
C ALA A 194 0.23 16.36 36.23
N GLY A 195 -0.54 17.05 35.38
CA GLY A 195 -1.01 16.52 34.09
C GLY A 195 -2.29 15.66 34.20
N PRO A 196 -2.59 14.84 33.17
CA PRO A 196 -3.75 13.95 33.16
C PRO A 196 -3.64 12.85 34.22
N GLY A 197 -4.76 12.45 34.83
CA GLY A 197 -4.78 11.47 35.92
C GLY A 197 -5.98 11.63 36.86
N PRO A 198 -6.19 10.70 37.80
CA PRO A 198 -7.33 10.73 38.70
C PRO A 198 -7.25 11.88 39.71
N LEU A 199 -8.39 12.49 40.05
CA LEU A 199 -8.53 13.44 41.14
C LEU A 199 -9.17 12.75 42.34
N ALA A 200 -8.53 12.83 43.49
CA ALA A 200 -9.11 12.44 44.76
C ALA A 200 -10.08 13.54 45.24
N LEU A 201 -11.34 13.16 45.48
CA LEU A 201 -12.38 14.05 46.00
C LEU A 201 -12.73 13.63 47.43
N GLU A 202 -12.59 14.56 48.37
CA GLU A 202 -12.86 14.35 49.79
C GLU A 202 -13.83 15.43 50.30
N LEU A 203 -14.96 15.02 50.88
CA LEU A 203 -15.98 15.89 51.47
C LEU A 203 -15.92 15.84 52.99
N PHE A 204 -16.10 17.00 53.61
CA PHE A 204 -16.11 17.19 55.06
C PHE A 204 -17.34 18.00 55.45
N ASN A 205 -18.28 17.38 56.18
CA ASN A 205 -19.42 18.07 56.76
C ASN A 205 -19.04 18.77 58.08
N PRO A 206 -19.73 19.87 58.47
CA PRO A 206 -19.43 20.60 59.71
C PRO A 206 -19.70 19.84 61.02
N ASP A 207 -20.43 18.74 60.95
CA ASP A 207 -20.66 17.82 62.07
C ASP A 207 -19.52 16.80 62.26
N GLY A 208 -18.54 16.78 61.36
CA GLY A 208 -17.41 15.85 61.37
C GLY A 208 -17.56 14.67 60.42
N GLY A 209 -18.69 14.52 59.72
CA GLY A 209 -18.87 13.46 58.71
C GLY A 209 -17.92 13.62 57.53
N GLN A 210 -17.29 12.52 57.11
CA GLN A 210 -16.33 12.50 55.99
C GLN A 210 -16.73 11.47 54.93
N GLY A 211 -16.45 11.79 53.67
CA GLY A 211 -16.73 10.90 52.54
C GLY A 211 -15.79 11.15 51.38
N THR A 212 -15.49 10.09 50.63
CA THR A 212 -14.61 10.16 49.46
C THR A 212 -15.31 9.62 48.24
N ALA A 213 -14.97 10.14 47.07
CA ALA A 213 -15.45 9.56 45.82
C ALA A 213 -14.74 8.24 45.53
N ALA A 214 -15.37 7.38 44.71
CA ALA A 214 -14.71 6.20 44.18
C ALA A 214 -13.41 6.58 43.44
N PRO A 215 -12.34 5.76 43.51
CA PRO A 215 -11.11 6.03 42.78
C PRO A 215 -11.36 6.27 41.29
N GLY A 216 -10.86 7.39 40.75
CA GLY A 216 -11.02 7.74 39.35
C GLY A 216 -12.42 8.24 38.96
N ALA A 217 -13.30 8.55 39.92
CA ALA A 217 -14.62 9.15 39.65
C ALA A 217 -14.55 10.51 38.94
N LEU A 218 -13.44 11.23 39.10
CA LEU A 218 -13.08 12.39 38.30
C LEU A 218 -11.63 12.22 37.82
N GLN A 219 -11.36 12.52 36.55
CA GLN A 219 -10.01 12.48 36.03
C GLN A 219 -9.72 13.69 35.14
N TYR A 220 -8.47 14.11 35.15
CA TYR A 220 -7.95 15.03 34.16
C TYR A 220 -7.67 14.30 32.86
N SER A 221 -8.22 14.81 31.77
CA SER A 221 -7.92 14.36 30.41
C SER A 221 -7.22 15.47 29.61
N VAL A 222 -6.53 15.04 28.56
CA VAL A 222 -6.00 15.91 27.50
C VAL A 222 -6.80 15.60 26.23
N GLU A 223 -7.90 16.31 26.01
CA GLU A 223 -8.68 16.12 24.78
C GLU A 223 -7.85 16.54 23.55
N GLY A 224 -7.82 15.65 22.55
CA GLY A 224 -7.32 15.97 21.21
C GLY A 224 -5.81 15.86 20.99
N LEU A 225 -4.98 15.64 22.02
CA LEU A 225 -3.54 15.44 21.85
C LEU A 225 -3.23 14.04 21.32
N ARG A 226 -2.54 13.98 20.18
CA ARG A 226 -2.10 12.78 19.48
C ARG A 226 -0.63 12.95 19.11
N VAL A 227 0.15 11.89 19.25
CA VAL A 227 1.49 11.81 18.65
C VAL A 227 1.35 10.97 17.39
N SER A 228 1.68 11.58 16.26
CA SER A 228 1.75 10.92 14.97
C SER A 228 3.21 10.71 14.58
N LEU A 229 3.50 9.48 14.15
CA LEU A 229 4.73 9.12 13.48
C LEU A 229 4.43 9.10 11.98
N ASP A 230 5.06 10.00 11.24
CA ASP A 230 4.96 10.05 9.78
C ASP A 230 6.35 9.76 9.17
N GLY A 231 6.44 8.60 8.54
CA GLY A 231 7.62 8.16 7.79
C GLY A 231 7.36 8.10 6.28
N GLY A 232 6.40 8.85 5.74
CA GLY A 232 6.22 8.95 4.28
C GLY A 232 5.80 7.64 3.59
N GLN A 233 5.04 6.77 4.27
CA GLN A 233 4.72 5.36 3.94
C GLN A 233 5.67 4.31 4.55
N GLY A 234 6.61 4.72 5.42
CA GLY A 234 7.48 3.81 6.16
C GLY A 234 8.70 3.34 5.36
N ALA A 235 9.12 4.11 4.36
CA ALA A 235 10.31 3.79 3.57
C ALA A 235 11.59 4.19 4.32
N PHE A 236 12.67 3.42 4.11
CA PHE A 236 13.95 3.62 4.80
C PHE A 236 14.65 4.95 4.44
N CYS A 237 14.30 5.56 3.29
CA CYS A 237 14.93 6.78 2.79
C CYS A 237 14.16 8.06 3.10
N ASP A 238 13.00 7.97 3.74
CA ASP A 238 12.21 9.13 4.13
C ASP A 238 12.72 9.76 5.42
N THR A 239 12.52 11.07 5.55
CA THR A 239 12.74 11.75 6.83
C THR A 239 11.60 11.40 7.78
N TRP A 240 11.90 10.60 8.79
CA TRP A 240 10.94 10.24 9.82
C TRP A 240 10.65 11.45 10.71
N THR A 241 9.38 11.85 10.74
CA THR A 241 8.92 13.01 11.49
C THR A 241 7.95 12.58 12.57
N CYS A 242 8.19 13.06 13.78
CA CYS A 242 7.31 12.87 14.92
C CYS A 242 6.62 14.17 15.26
N THR A 243 5.29 14.13 15.26
CA THR A 243 4.45 15.31 15.44
C THR A 243 3.52 15.09 16.62
N ALA A 244 3.69 15.90 17.67
CA ALA A 244 2.64 16.08 18.66
C ALA A 244 1.65 17.11 18.12
N SER A 245 0.39 16.72 17.94
CA SER A 245 -0.68 17.62 17.47
C SER A 245 -1.94 17.43 18.29
N GLY A 246 -2.72 18.49 18.49
CA GLY A 246 -3.94 18.44 19.27
C GLY A 246 -4.50 19.82 19.54
N GLN A 247 -5.79 19.90 19.85
CA GLN A 247 -6.40 21.17 20.24
C GLN A 247 -6.28 21.35 21.75
N ASP A 248 -5.14 21.81 22.24
CA ASP A 248 -5.16 22.61 23.46
C ASP A 248 -5.48 24.05 23.03
N ALA A 249 -6.76 24.41 23.07
CA ALA A 249 -7.18 25.72 22.58
C ALA A 249 -6.59 26.92 23.37
N PHE A 250 -5.76 26.73 24.41
CA PHE A 250 -5.27 27.83 25.24
C PHE A 250 -3.83 27.65 25.80
N ASN A 251 -2.98 28.59 25.37
CA ASN A 251 -1.55 28.90 25.61
C ASN A 251 -1.11 28.91 27.11
N PRO A 252 0.16 28.61 27.48
CA PRO A 252 1.39 28.57 26.66
C PRO A 252 1.68 27.20 26.03
N PRO A 253 2.52 27.14 24.97
CA PRO A 253 2.98 25.86 24.41
C PRO A 253 3.67 25.06 25.52
N ILE A 254 3.11 23.90 25.83
CA ILE A 254 3.78 22.93 26.70
C ILE A 254 5.12 22.58 26.03
N PRO A 255 6.27 22.69 26.71
CA PRO A 255 7.53 22.22 26.15
C PRO A 255 7.40 20.75 25.76
N VAL A 256 7.70 20.45 24.48
CA VAL A 256 7.69 19.09 23.96
C VAL A 256 9.11 18.66 23.67
N GLN A 257 9.51 17.54 24.27
CA GLN A 257 10.73 16.83 23.91
C GLN A 257 10.35 15.55 23.19
N TYR A 258 11.10 15.19 22.16
CA TYR A 258 10.88 13.95 21.41
C TYR A 258 11.91 12.91 21.82
N GLN A 259 11.46 11.68 21.99
CA GLN A 259 12.29 10.52 22.28
C GLN A 259 12.09 9.50 21.17
N TRP A 260 13.19 9.12 20.54
CA TRP A 260 13.21 8.15 19.46
C TRP A 260 13.82 6.84 19.92
N THR A 261 13.29 5.73 19.39
CA THR A 261 13.93 4.42 19.51
C THR A 261 14.00 3.71 18.17
N LEU A 262 15.14 3.10 17.88
CA LEU A 262 15.39 2.19 16.77
C LEU A 262 15.61 0.80 17.32
N ASN A 263 14.76 -0.16 16.97
CA ASN A 263 14.81 -1.54 17.50
C ASN A 263 14.85 -1.58 19.04
N GLY A 264 14.11 -0.67 19.68
CA GLY A 264 14.07 -0.49 21.13
C GLY A 264 15.30 0.18 21.76
N GLN A 265 16.32 0.56 20.99
CA GLN A 265 17.48 1.33 21.47
C GLN A 265 17.27 2.83 21.26
N PRO A 266 17.71 3.70 22.19
CA PRO A 266 17.59 5.15 22.04
C PRO A 266 18.29 5.66 20.77
N ALA A 267 17.61 6.53 20.04
CA ALA A 267 18.10 7.17 18.82
C ALA A 267 18.11 8.70 18.99
N ALA A 268 19.05 9.38 18.34
CA ALA A 268 19.17 10.83 18.45
C ALA A 268 18.19 11.52 17.50
N GLY A 269 17.39 12.46 18.03
CA GLY A 269 16.44 13.19 17.21
C GLY A 269 15.72 14.31 17.94
N GLY A 270 15.22 15.26 17.17
CA GLY A 270 14.26 16.27 17.61
C GLY A 270 12.87 15.91 17.11
N ALA A 271 12.17 16.84 16.47
CA ALA A 271 10.93 16.52 15.73
C ALA A 271 11.17 15.57 14.54
N THR A 272 12.41 15.44 14.09
CA THR A 272 12.84 14.48 13.07
C THR A 272 13.91 13.55 13.62
N LEU A 273 13.94 12.32 13.12
CA LEU A 273 14.99 11.35 13.40
C LEU A 273 16.26 11.72 12.62
N ALA A 274 17.42 11.80 13.29
CA ALA A 274 18.69 12.15 12.65
C ALA A 274 19.51 10.92 12.19
N ASP A 275 19.17 9.74 12.72
CA ASP A 275 19.89 8.50 12.45
C ASP A 275 19.48 7.85 11.12
N ALA A 276 20.40 7.12 10.50
CA ALA A 276 20.15 6.38 9.27
C ALA A 276 19.31 5.12 9.57
N VAL A 277 18.07 5.10 9.07
CA VAL A 277 17.13 3.98 9.25
C VAL A 277 17.35 2.91 8.18
N GLN A 278 17.34 1.64 8.57
CA GLN A 278 17.47 0.50 7.66
C GLN A 278 16.15 -0.24 7.47
N VAL A 279 16.02 -0.95 6.34
CA VAL A 279 14.88 -1.85 6.09
C VAL A 279 14.81 -2.91 7.19
N GLY A 280 13.62 -3.05 7.78
CA GLY A 280 13.38 -3.99 8.89
C GLY A 280 13.61 -3.40 10.28
N ASP A 281 14.14 -2.18 10.39
CA ASP A 281 14.18 -1.50 11.69
C ASP A 281 12.76 -1.19 12.19
N GLU A 282 12.54 -1.34 13.49
CA GLU A 282 11.35 -0.84 14.16
C GLU A 282 11.63 0.59 14.66
N VAL A 283 10.97 1.56 14.05
CA VAL A 283 11.06 2.97 14.41
C VAL A 283 9.90 3.32 15.33
N ALA A 284 10.20 3.85 16.52
CA ALA A 284 9.19 4.39 17.42
C ALA A 284 9.55 5.81 17.84
N CYS A 285 8.52 6.62 18.03
CA CYS A 285 8.66 7.95 18.63
C CYS A 285 7.66 8.14 19.77
N ALA A 286 8.12 8.81 20.81
CA ALA A 286 7.28 9.36 21.85
C ALA A 286 7.52 10.87 22.05
N ALA A 287 6.47 11.59 22.39
CA ALA A 287 6.54 12.98 22.83
C ALA A 287 6.41 13.02 24.36
N VAL A 288 7.36 13.73 24.99
CA VAL A 288 7.40 14.00 26.42
C VAL A 288 6.95 15.44 26.63
N PHE A 289 5.92 15.61 27.46
CA PHE A 289 5.30 16.89 27.75
C PHE A 289 5.63 17.34 29.17
N GLY A 290 5.81 18.65 29.34
CA GLY A 290 6.01 19.29 30.65
C GLY A 290 7.48 19.45 31.05
N GLU A 291 7.70 19.94 32.27
CA GLU A 291 9.03 20.11 32.86
C GLU A 291 9.13 19.30 34.17
N ALA A 292 10.33 18.81 34.48
CA ALA A 292 10.57 18.04 35.68
C ALA A 292 10.12 18.82 36.95
N PRO A 293 9.49 18.16 37.94
CA PRO A 293 9.32 16.72 38.09
C PRO A 293 8.06 16.13 37.41
N ALA A 294 7.22 16.94 36.79
CA ALA A 294 5.93 16.51 36.25
C ALA A 294 6.02 16.38 34.72
N THR A 295 6.65 15.29 34.26
CA THR A 295 6.66 14.91 32.85
C THR A 295 5.77 13.69 32.60
N TRP A 296 5.17 13.63 31.42
CA TRP A 296 4.41 12.47 30.96
C TRP A 296 4.62 12.26 29.46
N THR A 297 4.43 11.02 29.01
CA THR A 297 4.86 10.58 27.68
C THR A 297 3.69 9.98 26.90
N LEU A 298 3.53 10.40 25.65
CA LEU A 298 2.61 9.77 24.70
C LEU A 298 3.43 9.21 23.53
N ALA A 299 3.25 7.93 23.23
CA ALA A 299 3.95 7.25 22.15
C ALA A 299 3.05 7.10 20.93
N ALA A 300 3.60 7.32 19.73
CA ALA A 300 3.00 6.81 18.52
C ALA A 300 3.19 5.28 18.45
N PRO A 301 2.28 4.54 17.79
CA PRO A 301 2.52 3.14 17.47
C PRO A 301 3.83 2.99 16.68
N PRO A 302 4.70 2.01 17.04
CA PRO A 302 5.92 1.76 16.30
C PRO A 302 5.59 1.32 14.87
N GLN A 303 6.45 1.70 13.92
CA GLN A 303 6.35 1.29 12.53
C GLN A 303 7.60 0.50 12.13
N THR A 304 7.38 -0.63 11.47
CA THR A 304 8.48 -1.38 10.86
C THR A 304 8.79 -0.79 9.49
N VAL A 305 10.05 -0.48 9.25
CA VAL A 305 10.52 0.08 7.99
C VAL A 305 10.38 -0.97 6.90
N GLN A 306 9.57 -0.67 5.89
CA GLN A 306 9.34 -1.56 4.76
C GLN A 306 10.16 -1.13 3.55
N ASP A 307 10.61 -2.13 2.78
CA ASP A 307 11.16 -1.92 1.45
C ASP A 307 10.01 -2.07 0.45
N GLY A 308 9.84 -1.06 -0.41
CA GLY A 308 8.96 -1.17 -1.56
C GLY A 308 9.61 -2.09 -2.58
N VAL A 309 9.33 -3.40 -2.50
CA VAL A 309 9.91 -4.36 -3.44
C VAL A 309 9.33 -4.07 -4.83
N GLY A 310 10.19 -3.68 -5.77
CA GLY A 310 9.77 -3.26 -7.11
C GLY A 310 9.02 -4.38 -7.84
N LEU A 311 7.91 -4.04 -8.48
CA LEU A 311 7.23 -4.95 -9.40
C LEU A 311 8.01 -4.99 -10.73
N VAL A 312 8.05 -6.16 -11.37
CA VAL A 312 8.54 -6.29 -12.74
C VAL A 312 7.32 -6.29 -13.67
N ALA A 313 7.25 -5.30 -14.55
CA ALA A 313 6.17 -5.15 -15.53
C ALA A 313 6.67 -5.34 -16.96
N ASP A 314 5.74 -5.58 -17.89
CA ASP A 314 5.97 -5.67 -19.33
C ASP A 314 7.02 -6.73 -19.76
N VAL A 315 7.04 -7.85 -19.04
CA VAL A 315 7.94 -8.97 -19.36
C VAL A 315 7.54 -9.58 -20.69
N ARG A 316 8.49 -9.64 -21.62
CA ARG A 316 8.30 -10.18 -22.97
C ARG A 316 9.50 -11.01 -23.39
N VAL A 317 9.24 -12.05 -24.18
CA VAL A 317 10.28 -12.82 -24.85
C VAL A 317 10.38 -12.37 -26.30
N SER A 318 11.58 -12.11 -26.79
CA SER A 318 11.84 -11.68 -28.17
C SER A 318 12.87 -12.59 -28.84
N PRO A 319 12.64 -13.02 -30.10
CA PRO A 319 11.39 -12.87 -30.86
C PRO A 319 10.25 -13.74 -30.31
N GLN A 320 9.01 -13.36 -30.61
CA GLN A 320 7.79 -14.10 -30.21
C GLN A 320 7.61 -15.42 -30.97
N ARG A 321 8.32 -15.60 -32.09
CA ARG A 321 8.33 -16.79 -32.93
C ARG A 321 9.76 -17.10 -33.38
N PRO A 322 10.60 -17.64 -32.48
CA PRO A 322 11.99 -17.94 -32.78
C PRO A 322 12.06 -19.07 -33.80
N SER A 323 12.99 -18.95 -34.74
CA SER A 323 13.39 -20.08 -35.57
C SER A 323 14.23 -21.07 -34.76
N LEU A 324 14.40 -22.28 -35.28
CA LEU A 324 15.18 -23.32 -34.62
C LEU A 324 16.65 -22.87 -34.48
N GLY A 325 17.15 -22.79 -33.25
CA GLY A 325 18.52 -22.36 -32.96
C GLY A 325 18.70 -20.85 -32.78
N GLU A 326 17.66 -20.05 -33.00
CA GLU A 326 17.67 -18.61 -32.70
C GLU A 326 17.58 -18.39 -31.19
N ALA A 327 18.50 -17.60 -30.63
CA ALA A 327 18.48 -17.27 -29.20
C ALA A 327 17.32 -16.31 -28.90
N ILE A 328 16.62 -16.57 -27.80
CA ILE A 328 15.53 -15.70 -27.33
C ILE A 328 15.99 -14.87 -26.15
N ARG A 329 15.50 -13.63 -26.06
CA ARG A 329 15.80 -12.69 -24.96
C ARG A 329 14.55 -12.43 -24.15
N CYS A 330 14.68 -12.48 -22.83
CA CYS A 330 13.68 -12.01 -21.90
C CYS A 330 13.94 -10.55 -21.54
N GLU A 331 13.01 -9.68 -21.90
CA GLU A 331 13.07 -8.26 -21.64
C GLU A 331 12.03 -7.90 -20.58
N GLY A 332 12.45 -7.14 -19.57
CA GLY A 332 11.58 -6.60 -18.54
C GLY A 332 12.31 -5.49 -17.81
N ALA A 333 11.56 -4.62 -17.13
CA ALA A 333 12.13 -3.58 -16.28
C ALA A 333 11.53 -3.69 -14.88
N ALA A 334 12.40 -3.74 -13.88
CA ALA A 334 11.96 -3.55 -12.51
C ALA A 334 11.58 -2.07 -12.34
N GLN A 335 10.43 -1.81 -11.73
CA GLN A 335 10.15 -0.46 -11.27
C GLN A 335 11.24 -0.04 -10.26
N PRO A 336 11.67 1.23 -10.27
CA PRO A 336 12.53 1.74 -9.22
C PRO A 336 11.89 1.46 -7.87
N THR A 337 12.70 1.10 -6.87
CA THR A 337 12.24 1.13 -5.48
C THR A 337 11.75 2.55 -5.14
N HIS A 338 10.97 2.69 -4.05
CA HIS A 338 10.44 3.99 -3.60
C HIS A 338 11.54 5.07 -3.46
N CYS A 339 12.80 4.66 -3.28
CA CYS A 339 13.98 5.50 -3.14
C CYS A 339 14.76 5.76 -4.45
N GLY A 340 14.19 5.43 -5.62
CA GLY A 340 14.83 5.63 -6.92
C GLY A 340 16.07 4.76 -7.19
N GLN A 341 16.38 3.81 -6.31
CA GLN A 341 17.48 2.87 -6.51
C GLN A 341 17.06 1.80 -7.52
N PRO A 342 17.92 1.47 -8.51
CA PRO A 342 17.64 0.43 -9.48
C PRO A 342 17.61 -0.94 -8.78
N SER A 343 16.51 -1.68 -8.95
CA SER A 343 16.45 -3.09 -8.55
C SER A 343 17.17 -3.95 -9.59
N ALA A 344 17.96 -4.93 -9.15
CA ALA A 344 18.53 -5.93 -10.05
C ALA A 344 17.45 -6.90 -10.53
N LEU A 345 17.64 -7.54 -11.69
CA LEU A 345 16.73 -8.57 -12.20
C LEU A 345 17.39 -9.94 -12.10
N GLN A 346 16.68 -10.91 -11.52
CA GLN A 346 16.99 -12.33 -11.60
C GLN A 346 16.11 -13.00 -12.66
N TYR A 347 16.71 -13.88 -13.47
CA TYR A 347 16.06 -14.58 -14.57
C TYR A 347 15.89 -16.06 -14.22
N THR A 348 14.69 -16.58 -14.42
CA THR A 348 14.41 -18.02 -14.34
C THR A 348 13.82 -18.48 -15.66
N TRP A 349 14.47 -19.43 -16.31
CA TRP A 349 13.99 -20.04 -17.54
C TRP A 349 13.37 -21.39 -17.27
N TRP A 350 12.33 -21.72 -18.03
CA TRP A 350 11.72 -23.05 -17.97
C TRP A 350 11.51 -23.62 -19.36
N VAL A 351 11.74 -24.92 -19.49
CA VAL A 351 11.59 -25.72 -20.71
C VAL A 351 10.59 -26.83 -20.40
N ASP A 352 9.45 -26.84 -21.10
CA ASP A 352 8.35 -27.78 -20.88
C ASP A 352 8.00 -28.00 -19.39
N ASP A 353 7.83 -26.88 -18.68
CA ASP A 353 7.49 -26.82 -17.26
C ASP A 353 8.61 -27.23 -16.27
N ALA A 354 9.81 -27.57 -16.74
CA ALA A 354 10.99 -27.81 -15.90
C ALA A 354 11.91 -26.58 -15.85
N VAL A 355 12.43 -26.23 -14.67
CA VAL A 355 13.38 -25.13 -14.49
C VAL A 355 14.73 -25.49 -15.10
N ASP A 356 15.29 -24.60 -15.92
CA ASP A 356 16.70 -24.65 -16.31
C ASP A 356 17.53 -23.81 -15.35
N ALA A 357 18.03 -24.46 -14.29
CA ALA A 357 18.81 -23.78 -13.24
C ALA A 357 20.20 -23.34 -13.70
N ALA A 358 20.69 -23.81 -14.85
CA ALA A 358 21.98 -23.41 -15.38
C ALA A 358 21.91 -22.05 -16.09
N GLN A 359 20.74 -21.64 -16.57
CA GLN A 359 20.55 -20.41 -17.33
C GLN A 359 19.95 -19.30 -16.47
N VAL A 360 20.78 -18.30 -16.12
CA VAL A 360 20.42 -17.19 -15.22
C VAL A 360 20.52 -15.80 -15.87
N ASP A 361 20.81 -15.75 -17.17
CA ASP A 361 20.96 -14.53 -17.95
C ASP A 361 19.69 -14.16 -18.73
N ALA A 362 19.65 -12.93 -19.24
CA ALA A 362 18.55 -12.42 -20.05
C ALA A 362 18.35 -13.13 -21.40
N VAL A 363 19.28 -13.98 -21.81
CA VAL A 363 19.26 -14.66 -23.12
C VAL A 363 19.26 -16.16 -22.92
N PHE A 364 18.43 -16.88 -23.67
CA PHE A 364 18.30 -18.33 -23.64
C PHE A 364 18.56 -18.92 -25.03
N PRO A 365 19.50 -19.88 -25.19
CA PRO A 365 19.74 -20.54 -26.46
C PRO A 365 18.68 -21.61 -26.74
N THR A 366 18.03 -21.57 -27.90
CA THR A 366 17.05 -22.61 -28.30
C THR A 366 17.69 -23.77 -29.09
N ALA A 367 19.00 -23.71 -29.33
CA ALA A 367 19.73 -24.72 -30.06
C ALA A 367 19.64 -26.09 -29.37
N GLY A 368 19.25 -27.12 -30.13
CA GLY A 368 19.09 -28.48 -29.61
C GLY A 368 17.71 -28.78 -29.00
N LEU A 369 16.80 -27.81 -28.92
CA LEU A 369 15.42 -28.06 -28.51
C LEU A 369 14.56 -28.61 -29.67
N PRO A 370 13.69 -29.60 -29.42
CA PRO A 370 12.71 -30.05 -30.41
C PRO A 370 11.71 -28.96 -30.81
N ALA A 371 11.20 -29.01 -32.04
CA ALA A 371 10.08 -28.17 -32.44
C ALA A 371 8.84 -28.48 -31.58
N GLY A 372 8.11 -27.45 -31.16
CA GLY A 372 6.99 -27.56 -30.23
C GLY A 372 7.35 -27.41 -28.75
N THR A 373 8.65 -27.37 -28.40
CA THR A 373 9.11 -27.10 -27.03
C THR A 373 8.60 -25.74 -26.56
N ARG A 374 8.03 -25.69 -25.35
CA ARG A 374 7.58 -24.45 -24.71
C ARG A 374 8.68 -23.91 -23.82
N VAL A 375 9.13 -22.69 -24.10
CA VAL A 375 10.11 -21.97 -23.27
C VAL A 375 9.42 -20.77 -22.62
N ARG A 376 9.44 -20.70 -21.29
CA ARG A 376 8.94 -19.54 -20.53
C ARG A 376 10.06 -18.84 -19.76
N CYS A 377 9.96 -17.53 -19.63
CA CYS A 377 10.84 -16.72 -18.79
C CYS A 377 10.06 -16.08 -17.66
N GLU A 378 10.59 -16.14 -16.43
CA GLU A 378 10.08 -15.45 -15.26
C GLU A 378 11.17 -14.55 -14.68
N LEU A 379 10.80 -13.32 -14.31
CA LEU A 379 11.70 -12.33 -13.73
C LEU A 379 11.32 -12.01 -12.29
N VAL A 380 12.34 -11.78 -11.47
CA VAL A 380 12.18 -11.29 -10.10
C VAL A 380 13.06 -10.06 -9.91
N ALA A 381 12.47 -8.98 -9.39
CA ALA A 381 13.24 -7.83 -8.94
C ALA A 381 13.91 -8.16 -7.60
N VAL A 382 15.21 -7.93 -7.51
CA VAL A 382 15.97 -8.09 -6.27
C VAL A 382 16.33 -6.70 -5.76
N SER A 383 15.90 -6.39 -4.55
CA SER A 383 16.23 -5.12 -3.93
C SER A 383 17.71 -5.08 -3.52
N PRO A 384 18.29 -3.88 -3.26
CA PRO A 384 19.70 -3.74 -2.88
C PRO A 384 20.11 -4.53 -1.63
N VAL A 385 19.13 -4.87 -0.77
CA VAL A 385 19.32 -5.69 0.44
C VAL A 385 19.10 -7.19 0.21
N GLY A 386 18.95 -7.63 -1.05
CA GLY A 386 18.87 -9.04 -1.43
C GLY A 386 17.49 -9.68 -1.22
N ARG A 387 16.41 -8.89 -1.11
CA ARG A 387 15.04 -9.43 -1.06
C ARG A 387 14.45 -9.57 -2.45
N ASN A 388 13.79 -10.69 -2.67
CA ASN A 388 13.11 -11.00 -3.93
C ASN A 388 11.68 -10.44 -3.92
N GLY A 389 11.31 -9.76 -5.01
CA GLY A 389 9.94 -9.36 -5.30
C GLY A 389 9.06 -10.55 -5.71
N PRO A 390 7.76 -10.31 -5.89
CA PRO A 390 6.90 -11.32 -6.47
C PRO A 390 7.38 -11.65 -7.90
N PRO A 391 7.24 -12.91 -8.33
CA PRO A 391 7.59 -13.30 -9.69
C PRO A 391 6.69 -12.59 -10.70
N SER A 392 7.28 -12.22 -11.84
CA SER A 392 6.57 -11.59 -12.94
C SER A 392 5.58 -12.55 -13.60
N ALA A 393 4.72 -12.02 -14.48
CA ALA A 393 4.10 -12.85 -15.49
C ALA A 393 5.19 -13.57 -16.32
N ALA A 394 4.94 -14.83 -16.68
CA ALA A 394 5.91 -15.67 -17.36
C ALA A 394 5.52 -15.88 -18.84
N PRO A 395 5.84 -14.94 -19.76
CA PRO A 395 5.57 -15.10 -21.18
C PRO A 395 6.18 -16.41 -21.71
N THR A 396 5.40 -17.13 -22.50
CA THR A 396 5.79 -18.41 -23.08
C THR A 396 5.89 -18.28 -24.59
N VAL A 397 6.95 -18.85 -25.15
CA VAL A 397 7.17 -18.95 -26.59
C VAL A 397 7.30 -20.43 -26.95
N THR A 398 6.75 -20.80 -28.11
CA THR A 398 6.90 -22.15 -28.66
C THR A 398 7.91 -22.10 -29.80
N VAL A 399 8.89 -22.99 -29.78
CA VAL A 399 9.87 -23.10 -30.87
C VAL A 399 9.16 -23.63 -32.11
N THR A 400 9.09 -22.82 -33.18
CA THR A 400 8.38 -23.15 -34.43
C THR A 400 9.35 -23.45 -35.58
N LYS A 401 8.95 -24.35 -36.49
CA LYS A 401 9.64 -24.59 -37.76
C LYS A 401 9.27 -23.49 -38.78
N GLY A 402 10.25 -22.96 -39.53
CA GLY A 402 10.18 -21.71 -40.31
C GLY A 402 9.15 -21.61 -41.45
N ARG A 403 9.01 -20.39 -42.01
CA ARG A 403 8.15 -20.01 -43.16
C ARG A 403 8.95 -20.13 -44.46
N VAL A 404 8.31 -20.60 -45.55
CA VAL A 404 8.88 -20.66 -46.91
C VAL A 404 8.20 -19.61 -47.80
N ASP A 405 8.96 -18.68 -48.39
CA ASP A 405 8.48 -17.73 -49.40
C ASP A 405 9.05 -18.11 -50.78
N VAL A 406 8.19 -18.29 -51.77
CA VAL A 406 8.55 -18.67 -53.14
C VAL A 406 8.14 -17.55 -54.09
N VAL A 407 9.07 -17.11 -54.95
CA VAL A 407 8.88 -15.98 -55.86
C VAL A 407 9.18 -16.38 -57.30
N SER A 408 8.55 -15.69 -58.26
CA SER A 408 8.75 -15.96 -59.69
C SER A 408 9.98 -15.27 -60.27
N GLU A 409 10.38 -15.72 -61.46
CA GLU A 409 11.49 -15.15 -62.20
C GLU A 409 11.10 -13.87 -62.97
N HIS A 410 9.82 -13.71 -63.35
CA HIS A 410 9.35 -12.60 -64.21
C HIS A 410 8.06 -11.94 -63.69
N GLY A 411 8.00 -10.60 -63.75
CA GLY A 411 6.80 -9.86 -63.37
C GLY A 411 5.68 -9.97 -64.41
N GLY A 412 4.47 -10.34 -63.99
CA GLY A 412 3.28 -10.40 -64.85
C GLY A 412 3.03 -11.76 -65.53
N ASP A 413 3.77 -12.79 -65.13
CA ASP A 413 3.61 -14.20 -65.53
C ASP A 413 2.42 -14.93 -64.86
N ARG A 414 1.79 -14.27 -63.89
CA ARG A 414 0.78 -14.83 -62.98
C ARG A 414 1.27 -16.06 -62.23
N PHE A 415 2.52 -16.06 -61.78
CA PHE A 415 3.00 -17.06 -60.84
C PHE A 415 2.06 -17.18 -59.62
N GLY A 416 1.77 -18.42 -59.21
CA GLY A 416 0.79 -18.69 -58.16
C GLY A 416 -0.66 -18.74 -58.68
N TYR A 417 -0.90 -18.68 -59.99
CA TYR A 417 -2.26 -18.78 -60.55
C TYR A 417 -2.95 -20.10 -60.20
N ALA A 418 -2.17 -21.19 -60.17
CA ALA A 418 -2.56 -22.49 -59.66
C ALA A 418 -1.45 -23.03 -58.77
N VAL A 419 -1.80 -23.66 -57.66
CA VAL A 419 -0.86 -24.26 -56.70
C VAL A 419 -1.34 -25.67 -56.35
N SER A 420 -0.41 -26.61 -56.27
CA SER A 420 -0.69 -28.01 -55.90
C SER A 420 0.41 -28.60 -55.02
N VAL A 421 0.03 -29.56 -54.19
CA VAL A 421 0.93 -30.35 -53.33
C VAL A 421 0.68 -31.83 -53.66
N PRO A 422 1.32 -32.38 -54.72
CA PRO A 422 1.04 -33.74 -55.20
C PRO A 422 1.40 -34.83 -54.18
N GLY A 423 2.25 -34.52 -53.21
CA GLY A 423 2.98 -35.52 -52.42
C GLY A 423 4.44 -35.46 -52.83
N ASP A 424 5.13 -36.59 -52.73
CA ASP A 424 6.56 -36.73 -53.04
C ASP A 424 6.75 -37.09 -54.53
N LEU A 425 6.92 -36.10 -55.39
CA LEU A 425 6.99 -36.24 -56.85
C LEU A 425 8.36 -36.73 -57.32
N ASP A 426 9.43 -36.46 -56.55
CA ASP A 426 10.80 -36.87 -56.88
C ASP A 426 11.32 -38.08 -56.07
N GLY A 427 10.49 -38.65 -55.19
CA GLY A 427 10.75 -39.89 -54.46
C GLY A 427 11.75 -39.73 -53.31
N ASP A 428 11.98 -38.51 -52.82
CA ASP A 428 12.99 -38.21 -51.79
C ASP A 428 12.48 -38.36 -50.34
N GLY A 429 11.20 -38.72 -50.18
CA GLY A 429 10.52 -38.92 -48.90
C GLY A 429 9.86 -37.66 -48.34
N PHE A 430 9.91 -36.52 -49.03
CA PHE A 430 9.27 -35.28 -48.63
C PHE A 430 8.20 -34.84 -49.64
N ALA A 431 7.15 -34.16 -49.17
CA ALA A 431 6.14 -33.63 -50.07
C ALA A 431 6.64 -32.38 -50.80
N ASP A 432 6.35 -32.31 -52.09
CA ASP A 432 6.75 -31.25 -53.02
C ASP A 432 5.65 -30.22 -53.24
N LEU A 433 6.06 -29.05 -53.74
CA LEU A 433 5.18 -27.94 -54.09
C LEU A 433 5.27 -27.64 -55.58
N VAL A 434 4.12 -27.53 -56.25
CA VAL A 434 4.04 -27.17 -57.68
C VAL A 434 3.25 -25.88 -57.85
N VAL A 435 3.79 -24.95 -58.63
CA VAL A 435 3.21 -23.62 -58.86
C VAL A 435 3.13 -23.31 -60.35
N GLY A 436 1.94 -22.93 -60.83
CA GLY A 436 1.70 -22.52 -62.21
C GLY A 436 1.88 -21.02 -62.44
N ALA A 437 2.44 -20.67 -63.60
CA ALA A 437 2.59 -19.32 -64.14
C ALA A 437 2.14 -19.29 -65.61
N PRO A 438 0.82 -19.24 -65.86
CA PRO A 438 0.25 -19.44 -67.19
C PRO A 438 0.52 -18.31 -68.18
N GLU A 439 1.00 -17.14 -67.74
CA GLU A 439 1.34 -16.01 -68.61
C GLU A 439 2.85 -15.81 -68.78
N GLU A 440 3.68 -16.80 -68.41
CA GLU A 440 5.13 -16.78 -68.60
C GLU A 440 5.52 -16.58 -70.09
N ARG A 441 6.56 -15.78 -70.33
CA ARG A 441 6.99 -15.29 -71.66
C ARG A 441 8.48 -15.44 -71.93
N SER A 442 9.23 -16.07 -71.02
CA SER A 442 10.69 -16.17 -71.09
C SER A 442 11.21 -16.99 -72.27
N VAL A 443 10.37 -17.79 -72.94
CA VAL A 443 10.80 -18.60 -74.09
C VAL A 443 10.85 -17.75 -75.38
N PRO A 444 12.03 -17.56 -76.01
CA PRO A 444 12.17 -16.73 -77.20
C PRO A 444 11.22 -17.16 -78.33
N GLY A 445 10.41 -16.20 -78.79
CA GLY A 445 9.44 -16.41 -79.85
C GLY A 445 8.11 -17.03 -79.42
N ARG A 446 7.88 -17.31 -78.12
CA ARG A 446 6.62 -17.88 -77.60
C ARG A 446 5.94 -16.88 -76.64
N ALA A 447 4.95 -16.14 -77.14
CA ALA A 447 4.17 -15.26 -76.28
C ALA A 447 3.17 -16.07 -75.45
N GLU A 448 3.12 -15.86 -74.13
CA GLU A 448 2.10 -16.44 -73.22
C GLU A 448 2.08 -17.98 -73.24
N ALA A 449 3.25 -18.62 -73.34
CA ALA A 449 3.39 -20.08 -73.42
C ALA A 449 3.29 -20.80 -72.06
N GLY A 450 3.22 -20.05 -70.96
CA GLY A 450 3.00 -20.61 -69.63
C GLY A 450 4.13 -21.52 -69.13
N ARG A 451 4.20 -21.69 -67.81
CA ARG A 451 5.21 -22.51 -67.13
C ARG A 451 4.64 -23.12 -65.85
N ILE A 452 5.15 -24.29 -65.46
CA ILE A 452 5.02 -24.80 -64.09
C ILE A 452 6.40 -24.87 -63.43
N TYR A 453 6.43 -24.60 -62.13
CA TYR A 453 7.61 -24.64 -61.27
C TYR A 453 7.42 -25.73 -60.22
N VAL A 454 8.39 -26.62 -60.06
CA VAL A 454 8.38 -27.69 -59.04
C VAL A 454 9.47 -27.41 -58.01
N PHE A 455 9.08 -27.42 -56.74
CA PHE A 455 9.95 -27.22 -55.58
C PHE A 455 9.98 -28.50 -54.75
N SER A 456 11.14 -29.15 -54.72
CA SER A 456 11.34 -30.34 -53.89
C SER A 456 11.23 -30.02 -52.41
N GLY A 457 10.56 -30.88 -51.65
CA GLY A 457 10.48 -30.81 -50.19
C GLY A 457 11.83 -31.04 -49.50
N GLY A 458 11.83 -31.01 -48.16
CA GLY A 458 12.99 -31.43 -47.36
C GLY A 458 13.37 -30.51 -46.20
N ALA A 459 14.34 -30.95 -45.40
CA ALA A 459 14.84 -30.19 -44.24
C ALA A 459 15.49 -28.85 -44.66
N ALA A 460 16.05 -28.76 -45.87
CA ALA A 460 16.67 -27.55 -46.40
C ALA A 460 15.67 -26.46 -46.84
N MET A 461 14.40 -26.83 -47.10
CA MET A 461 13.32 -25.85 -47.37
C MET A 461 12.92 -25.06 -46.11
N ALA A 462 13.32 -25.50 -44.91
CA ALA A 462 12.83 -24.95 -43.65
C ALA A 462 13.39 -23.56 -43.27
N ASP A 463 14.36 -23.00 -44.01
CA ASP A 463 15.10 -21.80 -43.58
C ASP A 463 15.52 -20.84 -44.73
N GLN A 464 14.78 -20.74 -45.84
CA GLN A 464 15.13 -19.80 -46.93
C GLN A 464 13.98 -18.90 -47.42
N VAL A 465 14.25 -17.59 -47.46
CA VAL A 465 13.71 -16.68 -48.49
C VAL A 465 14.78 -16.58 -49.57
N ALA A 466 14.86 -17.59 -50.41
CA ALA A 466 15.66 -17.55 -51.62
C ALA A 466 14.69 -17.44 -52.80
N GLN A 467 15.08 -16.76 -53.87
CA GLN A 467 14.65 -17.21 -55.20
C GLN A 467 15.10 -18.66 -55.27
N VAL A 468 14.25 -19.59 -54.86
CA VAL A 468 14.56 -21.01 -55.04
C VAL A 468 14.46 -21.16 -56.54
N ASP A 469 15.61 -21.31 -57.20
CA ASP A 469 15.65 -21.80 -58.57
C ASP A 469 14.79 -23.06 -58.56
N ALA A 470 13.61 -23.00 -59.18
CA ALA A 470 12.77 -24.18 -59.27
C ALA A 470 13.66 -25.28 -59.84
N ARG A 471 13.72 -26.41 -59.12
CA ARG A 471 14.67 -27.47 -59.43
C ARG A 471 14.49 -27.90 -60.89
N PHE A 472 13.23 -27.88 -61.34
CA PHE A 472 12.80 -28.12 -62.71
C PHE A 472 11.61 -27.21 -63.04
N TRP A 473 11.54 -26.78 -64.31
CA TRP A 473 10.36 -26.13 -64.88
C TRP A 473 10.01 -26.76 -66.22
N ILE A 474 8.73 -26.69 -66.59
CA ILE A 474 8.22 -27.16 -67.88
C ILE A 474 7.57 -25.99 -68.61
N ASP A 475 8.01 -25.72 -69.84
CA ASP A 475 7.48 -24.67 -70.71
C ASP A 475 6.37 -25.20 -71.62
N GLY A 476 5.37 -24.37 -71.92
CA GLY A 476 4.35 -24.75 -72.91
C GLY A 476 4.79 -24.63 -74.37
N GLU A 477 3.98 -25.25 -75.23
CA GLU A 477 4.12 -25.24 -76.69
C GLU A 477 3.67 -23.91 -77.33
N GLN A 478 4.23 -23.59 -78.51
CA GLN A 478 3.82 -22.48 -79.38
C GLN A 478 2.35 -22.61 -79.86
N GLY A 479 1.58 -21.52 -79.82
CA GLY A 479 0.42 -21.34 -80.70
C GLY A 479 0.91 -21.00 -82.13
N GLY A 480 0.32 -21.61 -83.17
CA GLY A 480 0.81 -21.53 -84.55
C GLY A 480 1.14 -20.12 -85.09
N VAL A 481 2.26 -20.02 -85.81
CA VAL A 481 2.95 -18.80 -86.30
C VAL A 481 2.31 -18.19 -87.58
N PRO A 482 2.42 -16.87 -87.88
CA PRO A 482 2.45 -16.37 -89.24
C PRO A 482 3.90 -16.25 -89.75
N GLN A 483 4.24 -16.95 -90.84
CA GLN A 483 5.55 -16.83 -91.51
C GLN A 483 5.65 -15.60 -92.44
N PRO A 484 6.89 -15.17 -92.82
CA PRO A 484 7.23 -13.81 -93.23
C PRO A 484 7.25 -13.55 -94.75
N GLY A 485 6.96 -12.30 -95.16
CA GLY A 485 7.46 -11.69 -96.42
C GLY A 485 6.44 -11.15 -97.42
N GLY A 486 6.38 -9.80 -97.54
CA GLY A 486 5.96 -9.00 -98.72
C GLY A 486 4.45 -8.87 -99.00
N LEU A 487 3.86 -7.75 -99.43
CA LEU A 487 4.27 -6.40 -99.89
C LEU A 487 3.03 -5.47 -99.84
N HIS A 488 3.26 -4.15 -99.72
CA HIS A 488 2.32 -2.98 -99.85
C HIS A 488 1.47 -2.61 -98.62
N ASN A 489 1.39 -1.37 -98.09
CA ASN A 489 2.00 -0.04 -98.31
C ASN A 489 1.65 0.87 -97.06
N PRO A 490 2.43 1.88 -96.63
CA PRO A 490 2.07 2.88 -95.59
C PRO A 490 1.52 4.19 -96.23
N PRO A 491 1.27 5.34 -95.54
CA PRO A 491 0.74 5.66 -94.19
C PRO A 491 -0.48 6.65 -94.22
N THR A 492 -1.27 6.79 -93.14
CA THR A 492 -1.77 8.05 -92.48
C THR A 492 -3.03 7.85 -91.59
N ALA A 493 -3.10 8.66 -90.53
CA ALA A 493 -3.88 8.56 -89.28
C ALA A 493 -5.43 8.59 -89.36
N LEU A 494 -6.12 7.89 -88.44
CA LEU A 494 -6.78 8.47 -87.22
C LEU A 494 -7.55 7.37 -86.43
N THR A 495 -7.33 7.37 -85.12
CA THR A 495 -7.60 6.34 -84.12
C THR A 495 -8.96 6.50 -83.41
N ILE A 496 -9.70 5.40 -83.17
CA ILE A 496 -10.25 5.04 -81.84
C ILE A 496 -10.08 3.51 -81.64
N ASP A 497 -9.31 3.20 -80.60
CA ASP A 497 -9.12 1.96 -79.83
C ASP A 497 -10.41 1.20 -79.51
N ARG A 498 -10.45 -0.13 -79.33
CA ARG A 498 -9.39 -1.07 -78.97
C ARG A 498 -9.40 -2.22 -79.96
N GLY A 499 -8.33 -2.32 -80.75
CA GLY A 499 -8.10 -3.44 -81.65
C GLY A 499 -8.10 -4.73 -80.84
N GLY A 500 -9.17 -5.52 -80.99
CA GLY A 500 -9.17 -6.94 -80.67
C GLY A 500 -8.22 -7.66 -81.63
N ALA A 501 -6.93 -7.39 -81.49
CA ALA A 501 -5.91 -8.35 -81.81
C ALA A 501 -6.27 -9.57 -80.96
N TRP A 502 -6.80 -10.61 -81.60
CA TRP A 502 -6.71 -11.94 -81.05
C TRP A 502 -5.24 -12.12 -80.73
N ARG A 503 -4.89 -12.02 -79.44
CA ARG A 503 -3.57 -12.42 -78.98
C ARG A 503 -3.42 -13.84 -79.50
N PRO A 504 -2.34 -14.17 -80.24
CA PRO A 504 -2.01 -15.57 -80.42
C PRO A 504 -1.76 -16.09 -79.01
N TYR A 505 -2.80 -16.63 -78.37
CA TYR A 505 -2.69 -17.18 -77.04
C TYR A 505 -1.68 -18.32 -77.17
N GLY A 506 -0.53 -18.18 -76.52
CA GLY A 506 0.33 -19.33 -76.27
C GLY A 506 -0.43 -20.35 -75.44
N SER A 507 0.07 -21.58 -75.39
CA SER A 507 -0.50 -22.57 -74.49
C SER A 507 -0.39 -22.03 -73.07
N ALA A 508 -1.49 -21.77 -72.35
CA ALA A 508 -1.40 -21.23 -71.00
C ALA A 508 -1.06 -22.37 -70.01
N LEU A 509 0.10 -22.99 -70.15
CA LEU A 509 0.51 -24.15 -69.34
C LEU A 509 0.52 -23.79 -67.85
N GLY A 510 -0.01 -24.68 -67.00
CA GLY A 510 -0.13 -24.41 -65.56
C GLY A 510 -1.35 -23.57 -65.18
N PHE A 511 -2.30 -23.36 -66.09
CA PHE A 511 -3.55 -22.62 -65.80
C PHE A 511 -4.47 -23.35 -64.82
N ALA A 512 -4.42 -24.68 -64.82
CA ALA A 512 -5.11 -25.52 -63.85
C ALA A 512 -4.18 -26.68 -63.45
N LEU A 513 -4.18 -27.02 -62.16
CA LEU A 513 -3.43 -28.16 -61.62
C LEU A 513 -4.42 -29.06 -60.87
N ALA A 514 -4.30 -30.37 -61.04
CA ALA A 514 -5.07 -31.35 -60.28
C ALA A 514 -4.18 -32.50 -59.84
N VAL A 515 -4.37 -32.91 -58.59
CA VAL A 515 -3.72 -34.05 -57.94
C VAL A 515 -4.76 -34.76 -57.07
N GLY A 516 -4.66 -36.06 -56.99
CA GLY A 516 -5.41 -36.94 -56.10
C GLY A 516 -4.46 -37.74 -55.20
N GLN A 517 -4.92 -38.10 -54.00
CA GLN A 517 -4.15 -38.81 -52.97
C GLN A 517 -3.72 -40.25 -53.37
N ARG A 518 -4.08 -40.69 -54.57
CA ARG A 518 -3.76 -41.97 -55.22
C ARG A 518 -3.56 -41.78 -56.73
N SER A 519 -2.95 -40.67 -57.14
CA SER A 519 -2.76 -40.39 -58.58
C SER A 519 -1.59 -41.17 -59.13
N PHE A 520 -1.60 -42.49 -58.99
CA PHE A 520 -0.63 -43.37 -59.63
C PHE A 520 -1.22 -43.73 -61.00
N ILE A 521 -1.24 -42.77 -61.93
CA ILE A 521 -1.78 -42.96 -63.28
C ILE A 521 -1.02 -44.10 -63.99
N ASP A 522 0.25 -44.30 -63.66
CA ASP A 522 1.07 -45.42 -64.15
C ASP A 522 1.29 -46.57 -63.14
N GLY A 523 0.74 -46.46 -61.93
CA GLY A 523 0.75 -47.50 -60.90
C GLY A 523 2.08 -47.69 -60.15
N ASP A 524 3.02 -46.74 -60.22
CA ASP A 524 4.38 -46.89 -59.66
C ASP A 524 4.54 -46.51 -58.17
N ALA A 525 3.45 -46.11 -57.51
CA ALA A 525 3.40 -45.61 -56.14
C ALA A 525 4.11 -44.25 -55.89
N VAL A 526 4.48 -43.52 -56.94
CA VAL A 526 4.89 -42.10 -56.92
C VAL A 526 3.73 -41.23 -57.44
N PRO A 527 3.30 -40.17 -56.73
CA PRO A 527 2.14 -39.38 -57.15
C PRO A 527 2.35 -38.62 -58.47
N ASP A 528 1.37 -38.69 -59.37
CA ASP A 528 1.36 -37.99 -60.66
C ASP A 528 0.63 -36.65 -60.60
N LEU A 529 0.98 -35.76 -61.52
CA LEU A 529 0.43 -34.42 -61.65
C LEU A 529 -0.34 -34.24 -62.97
N VAL A 530 -1.57 -33.74 -62.90
CA VAL A 530 -2.34 -33.37 -64.09
C VAL A 530 -2.35 -31.84 -64.27
N VAL A 531 -1.94 -31.39 -65.45
CA VAL A 531 -1.75 -29.97 -65.79
C VAL A 531 -2.62 -29.57 -66.97
N GLY A 532 -3.47 -28.56 -66.76
CA GLY A 532 -4.27 -27.95 -67.81
C GLY A 532 -3.50 -26.86 -68.56
N ALA A 533 -3.60 -26.88 -69.89
CA ALA A 533 -3.11 -25.84 -70.78
C ALA A 533 -4.20 -25.45 -71.79
N PRO A 534 -5.10 -24.53 -71.42
CA PRO A 534 -6.05 -23.99 -72.39
C PRO A 534 -5.28 -23.27 -73.50
N TYR A 535 -5.87 -23.25 -74.70
CA TYR A 535 -5.29 -22.65 -75.90
C TYR A 535 -4.11 -23.42 -76.53
N ALA A 536 -3.74 -24.57 -75.98
CA ALA A 536 -2.79 -25.49 -76.59
C ALA A 536 -3.45 -26.32 -77.70
N ASP A 537 -3.47 -25.85 -78.95
CA ASP A 537 -3.83 -26.68 -80.12
C ASP A 537 -2.93 -26.41 -81.32
N LEU A 538 -2.43 -27.49 -81.93
CA LEU A 538 -1.56 -27.49 -83.09
C LEU A 538 -2.33 -27.60 -84.43
N VAL A 539 -3.66 -27.83 -84.41
CA VAL A 539 -4.48 -28.11 -85.60
C VAL A 539 -5.54 -27.03 -85.89
N ARG A 540 -5.16 -25.76 -85.66
CA ARG A 540 -5.91 -24.56 -86.10
C ARG A 540 -7.35 -24.44 -85.54
N ARG A 541 -7.70 -25.05 -84.40
CA ARG A 541 -8.99 -24.78 -83.76
C ARG A 541 -8.84 -23.64 -82.74
N PRO A 542 -9.45 -22.47 -82.97
CA PRO A 542 -9.45 -21.41 -81.96
C PRO A 542 -10.15 -21.93 -80.69
N PHE A 543 -9.55 -21.67 -79.52
CA PHE A 543 -10.06 -22.03 -78.19
C PHE A 543 -10.02 -23.51 -77.77
N ALA A 544 -9.36 -24.38 -78.52
CA ALA A 544 -9.04 -25.73 -78.04
C ALA A 544 -7.96 -25.69 -76.95
N GLY A 545 -7.76 -26.77 -76.20
CA GLY A 545 -6.74 -26.86 -75.16
C GLY A 545 -6.33 -28.31 -74.88
N LYS A 546 -5.20 -28.48 -74.19
CA LYS A 546 -4.63 -29.78 -73.79
C LYS A 546 -4.68 -29.96 -72.28
N VAL A 547 -4.61 -31.21 -71.86
CA VAL A 547 -4.34 -31.63 -70.48
C VAL A 547 -3.14 -32.58 -70.54
N TYR A 548 -2.12 -32.30 -69.74
CA TYR A 548 -0.92 -33.13 -69.59
C TYR A 548 -1.03 -33.94 -68.30
N ALA A 549 -0.63 -35.21 -68.34
CA ALA A 549 -0.38 -36.01 -67.14
C ALA A 549 1.13 -36.20 -67.05
N LEU A 550 1.72 -35.79 -65.95
CA LEU A 550 3.15 -35.86 -65.66
C LEU A 550 3.33 -36.93 -64.60
N SER A 551 4.03 -38.01 -64.97
CA SER A 551 4.35 -39.08 -64.04
C SER A 551 5.49 -38.66 -63.11
N GLY A 552 5.43 -39.07 -61.84
CA GLY A 552 6.52 -38.88 -60.87
C GLY A 552 7.79 -39.63 -61.29
N ALA A 553 8.96 -39.15 -60.87
CA ALA A 553 10.23 -39.76 -61.29
C ALA A 553 11.07 -40.22 -60.10
N ALA A 554 11.65 -41.42 -60.17
CA ALA A 554 12.68 -41.87 -59.23
C ALA A 554 14.05 -41.16 -59.43
N ALA A 555 14.19 -40.32 -60.45
CA ALA A 555 15.41 -39.54 -60.73
C ALA A 555 15.08 -38.18 -61.39
N PRO A 556 15.66 -37.06 -60.90
CA PRO A 556 15.27 -35.72 -61.34
C PRO A 556 15.98 -35.28 -62.64
N GLY A 557 15.23 -34.72 -63.61
CA GLY A 557 15.74 -34.15 -64.86
C GLY A 557 14.74 -33.20 -65.56
N ILE A 558 15.24 -32.24 -66.35
CA ILE A 558 14.43 -31.27 -67.11
C ILE A 558 13.74 -31.98 -68.29
N VAL A 559 12.41 -31.87 -68.41
CA VAL A 559 11.63 -32.38 -69.54
C VAL A 559 11.12 -31.21 -70.38
N ASP A 560 11.68 -31.02 -71.59
CA ASP A 560 11.04 -30.20 -72.62
C ASP A 560 10.00 -31.07 -73.35
N LEU A 561 8.72 -30.70 -73.24
CA LEU A 561 7.62 -31.44 -73.84
C LEU A 561 7.71 -31.53 -75.38
N GLN A 562 8.53 -30.68 -76.03
CA GLN A 562 8.77 -30.78 -77.46
C GLN A 562 9.83 -31.83 -77.84
N THR A 563 10.82 -32.11 -76.98
CA THR A 563 11.83 -33.17 -77.25
C THR A 563 11.30 -34.55 -76.88
N ALA A 564 10.52 -34.65 -75.78
CA ALA A 564 9.83 -35.89 -75.41
C ALA A 564 8.77 -36.33 -76.45
N ALA A 565 8.19 -35.39 -77.21
CA ALA A 565 7.30 -35.69 -78.32
C ALA A 565 8.04 -36.14 -79.61
N ALA A 566 9.35 -35.91 -79.71
CA ALA A 566 10.16 -36.20 -80.90
C ALA A 566 10.94 -37.52 -80.82
N GLU A 567 11.22 -38.02 -79.62
CA GLU A 567 11.94 -39.27 -79.39
C GLU A 567 11.03 -40.25 -78.63
N GLY A 568 10.80 -41.44 -79.19
CA GLY A 568 10.03 -42.51 -78.54
C GLY A 568 10.80 -43.17 -77.39
N ASP A 569 11.19 -42.37 -76.39
CA ASP A 569 11.88 -42.81 -75.17
C ASP A 569 10.86 -43.37 -74.16
N PRO A 570 10.93 -44.66 -73.79
CA PRO A 570 10.00 -45.27 -72.84
C PRO A 570 10.25 -44.90 -71.37
N ALA A 571 11.23 -44.05 -71.05
CA ALA A 571 11.49 -43.53 -69.70
C ALA A 571 11.01 -42.09 -69.46
N ALA A 572 10.37 -41.46 -70.45
CA ALA A 572 9.74 -40.15 -70.31
C ALA A 572 8.21 -40.31 -70.23
N SER A 573 7.62 -39.71 -69.20
CA SER A 573 6.18 -39.52 -68.97
C SER A 573 5.30 -39.62 -70.22
N THR A 574 4.20 -40.37 -70.11
CA THR A 574 3.23 -40.57 -71.18
C THR A 574 2.62 -39.23 -71.64
N VAL A 575 3.16 -38.66 -72.73
CA VAL A 575 2.59 -37.49 -73.39
C VAL A 575 1.27 -37.90 -74.05
N LEU A 576 0.13 -37.50 -73.49
CA LEU A 576 -1.17 -37.58 -74.16
C LEU A 576 -1.23 -36.52 -75.29
N GLY A 577 -0.51 -36.77 -76.37
CA GLY A 577 -0.45 -35.96 -77.58
C GLY A 577 -1.08 -36.69 -78.79
N ALA A 578 -1.91 -35.98 -79.55
CA ALA A 578 -2.57 -36.51 -80.73
C ALA A 578 -1.58 -36.87 -81.88
N ALA A 579 -1.54 -38.17 -82.19
CA ALA A 579 -1.26 -38.82 -83.48
C ALA A 579 0.17 -38.85 -84.06
N ALA A 580 0.83 -40.01 -83.94
CA ALA A 580 1.31 -40.81 -85.06
C ALA A 580 1.35 -42.31 -84.68
N ALA A 581 0.99 -43.18 -85.62
CA ALA A 581 0.60 -44.57 -85.41
C ALA A 581 1.75 -45.49 -84.96
N GLY A 582 1.47 -46.39 -83.99
CA GLY A 582 2.42 -47.46 -83.65
C GLY A 582 2.17 -48.33 -82.42
N GLY A 583 0.93 -48.72 -82.08
CA GLY A 583 0.66 -49.92 -81.27
C GLY A 583 0.29 -49.75 -79.79
N TYR A 584 -1.01 -49.94 -79.49
CA TYR A 584 -1.66 -50.34 -78.21
C TYR A 584 -1.41 -49.43 -76.98
N LEU A 585 -2.36 -48.62 -76.49
CA LEU A 585 -3.69 -48.96 -75.95
C LEU A 585 -4.82 -48.05 -76.51
N PRO A 586 -6.00 -48.57 -76.88
CA PRO A 586 -7.04 -47.80 -77.55
C PRO A 586 -8.18 -47.45 -76.58
N GLU A 587 -8.11 -46.42 -75.74
CA GLU A 587 -9.35 -46.03 -75.01
C GLU A 587 -9.52 -44.61 -74.47
N PHE A 588 -8.63 -43.63 -74.71
CA PHE A 588 -8.93 -42.24 -74.32
C PHE A 588 -8.56 -41.19 -75.38
N GLN A 589 -9.48 -40.99 -76.33
CA GLN A 589 -9.57 -39.75 -77.13
C GLN A 589 -10.93 -39.11 -76.86
N ALA A 590 -10.98 -38.11 -75.98
CA ALA A 590 -12.14 -37.24 -75.87
C ALA A 590 -11.97 -36.02 -76.80
N THR A 591 -11.94 -36.26 -78.11
CA THR A 591 -12.11 -35.19 -79.09
C THR A 591 -13.61 -35.02 -79.33
N LEU A 592 -14.28 -34.16 -78.57
CA LEU A 592 -15.64 -33.76 -78.95
C LEU A 592 -15.54 -32.93 -80.24
N ASN A 593 -15.87 -33.57 -81.37
CA ASN A 593 -16.21 -32.89 -82.61
C ASN A 593 -17.60 -32.25 -82.46
N GLU A 594 -17.70 -31.25 -81.60
CA GLU A 594 -18.82 -30.30 -81.66
C GLU A 594 -18.51 -29.30 -82.80
N GLY A 595 -19.52 -28.95 -83.59
CA GLY A 595 -19.39 -28.25 -84.87
C GLY A 595 -18.66 -26.89 -84.84
N PRO A 596 -18.52 -26.21 -86.01
CA PRO A 596 -17.48 -25.20 -86.25
C PRO A 596 -17.46 -23.93 -85.39
N LEU A 597 -18.35 -23.74 -84.40
CA LEU A 597 -18.50 -22.46 -83.70
C LEU A 597 -18.82 -22.55 -82.19
N SER A 598 -18.73 -23.71 -81.53
CA SER A 598 -18.85 -23.79 -80.06
C SER A 598 -17.56 -24.31 -79.43
N GLY A 599 -16.61 -23.41 -79.19
CA GLY A 599 -15.32 -23.70 -78.56
C GLY A 599 -15.48 -24.15 -77.11
N GLY A 600 -15.40 -25.47 -76.88
CA GLY A 600 -15.20 -26.02 -75.54
C GLY A 600 -13.78 -25.74 -75.07
N MET A 601 -13.62 -24.99 -73.97
CA MET A 601 -12.30 -24.65 -73.43
C MET A 601 -11.76 -25.81 -72.57
N LEU A 602 -11.31 -26.88 -73.21
CA LEU A 602 -10.56 -27.95 -72.57
C LEU A 602 -9.30 -27.37 -71.88
N GLY A 603 -8.94 -27.91 -70.71
CA GLY A 603 -7.78 -27.44 -69.92
C GLY A 603 -8.04 -26.23 -69.00
N ARG A 604 -9.19 -25.53 -69.08
CA ARG A 604 -9.53 -24.44 -68.12
C ARG A 604 -9.86 -24.90 -66.71
N ARG A 605 -10.32 -26.14 -66.56
CA ARG A 605 -10.49 -26.82 -65.29
C ARG A 605 -10.06 -28.27 -65.47
N VAL A 606 -9.24 -28.74 -64.55
CA VAL A 606 -8.92 -30.15 -64.38
C VAL A 606 -9.46 -30.52 -63.00
N ALA A 607 -10.18 -31.64 -62.88
CA ALA A 607 -10.67 -32.16 -61.61
C ALA A 607 -9.72 -33.25 -61.09
N ALA A 608 -9.69 -33.45 -59.77
CA ALA A 608 -8.95 -34.55 -59.17
C ALA A 608 -9.44 -35.89 -59.75
N ILE A 609 -8.48 -36.74 -60.11
CA ILE A 609 -8.74 -38.11 -60.57
C ILE A 609 -8.53 -39.01 -59.35
N GLY A 610 -9.60 -39.67 -58.90
CA GLY A 610 -9.46 -40.91 -58.12
C GLY A 610 -9.28 -42.08 -59.09
N ASP A 611 -8.97 -43.28 -58.59
CA ASP A 611 -8.86 -44.51 -59.39
C ASP A 611 -9.98 -44.59 -60.45
N PHE A 612 -9.61 -44.34 -61.71
CA PHE A 612 -10.54 -44.11 -62.82
C PHE A 612 -10.59 -45.32 -63.76
N ASN A 613 -9.52 -46.11 -63.78
CA ASN A 613 -9.42 -47.40 -64.46
C ASN A 613 -9.87 -48.57 -63.57
N GLY A 614 -10.10 -48.35 -62.27
CA GLY A 614 -10.73 -49.29 -61.35
C GLY A 614 -9.80 -50.39 -60.84
N ASP A 615 -8.48 -50.17 -60.82
CA ASP A 615 -7.50 -51.18 -60.41
C ASP A 615 -7.01 -51.07 -58.95
N GLY A 616 -7.49 -50.09 -58.19
CA GLY A 616 -7.30 -49.98 -56.73
C GLY A 616 -6.32 -48.90 -56.28
#